data_AF-A0A4C1THD0-F1
#
_entry.id   AF-A0A4C1THD0-F1
#
_cell.length_a   1.000
_cell.length_b   1.000
_cell.length_c   1.000
_cell.angle_alpha   90.00
_cell.angle_beta   90.00
_cell.angle_gamma   90.00
#
_symmetry.space_group_name_H-M   'P 1'
#
loop_
_entity.id
_entity.type
_entity.pdbx_description
1 polymer ?
#
loop_
_entity_poly.entity_id
_entity_poly.type
_entity_poly.pdbx_seq_one_letter_code
_entity_poly.pdbx_strand_id
1 'polypeptide(L)'
;MATRAAKIRGGKVEIRKEHNKIQKKYPFLKVPVNFPETVERTPIDRSEQYDVETFKKIKEDGNASVNPPVSETFMGDGDNLTYGDHTRICPLYQNKGCFTPSKGIKNYKICVCAIHTVEVDLQKIKFGWSEALADKEYFFKVPRTLQEAEAAGWRRTDSPPGTLDDLRLYCAPGRLVCALYCPNSFIGGLQIALPVDEFESLAVKPEKNFVKWRAPALDGEPAKDYWTATQYYVFKDSLKVGAGPHRENGATLQDGGVWVTGPSKELITIPLSEKELNEHSPFKKQNCIPNMGIHYYYNMTSEMKCEDILPWFALVSNGELVGTGIQVFGKLPPSEPRDWFERPPARAAQITIPFAPPCLHEWAASYGVVSMHVYYVEAPWRIRCSPGDSAKPAPILDRLLMNGQRYVSQVMDELKNLFSG
;
A
#
# COMPACT_ATOMS: atom_id res chain seq x y z
N MET A 1 -5.58 6.24 67.27
CA MET A 1 -5.41 5.12 66.32
C MET A 1 -4.55 5.61 65.17
N ALA A 2 -3.66 4.78 64.60
CA ALA A 2 -2.64 5.24 63.63
C ALA A 2 -2.80 4.57 62.25
N THR A 3 -3.16 5.36 61.25
CA THR A 3 -3.32 4.90 59.86
C THR A 3 -1.97 5.00 59.12
N ARG A 4 -1.43 3.88 58.64
CA ARG A 4 -0.18 3.85 57.86
C ARG A 4 -0.45 4.27 56.41
N ALA A 5 0.22 5.33 55.94
CA ALA A 5 0.30 5.64 54.52
C ALA A 5 1.35 4.74 53.83
N ALA A 6 0.94 4.00 52.79
CA ALA A 6 1.84 3.17 51.99
C ALA A 6 2.56 4.00 50.92
N LYS A 7 3.89 4.11 51.00
CA LYS A 7 4.70 4.94 50.10
C LYS A 7 5.24 4.15 48.91
N ILE A 8 4.53 4.17 47.79
CA ILE A 8 5.02 3.63 46.51
C ILE A 8 6.28 4.41 46.08
N ARG A 9 7.33 3.70 45.66
CA ARG A 9 8.56 4.27 45.04
C ARG A 9 8.62 3.86 43.57
N GLY A 10 9.05 4.76 42.68
CA GLY A 10 8.86 4.63 41.23
C GLY A 10 9.94 3.86 40.45
N GLY A 11 9.53 3.18 39.38
CA GLY A 11 10.34 2.25 38.58
C GLY A 11 11.36 2.84 37.59
N LYS A 12 11.83 4.08 37.73
CA LYS A 12 12.82 4.67 36.79
C LYS A 12 14.26 4.11 36.96
N VAL A 13 14.56 3.41 38.05
CA VAL A 13 15.92 2.92 38.38
C VAL A 13 16.20 1.53 37.79
N GLU A 14 15.16 0.76 37.47
CA GLU A 14 15.28 -0.67 37.18
C GLU A 14 15.63 -0.95 35.71
N ILE A 15 15.00 -0.24 34.78
CA ILE A 15 15.22 -0.37 33.32
C ILE A 15 16.71 -0.16 32.95
N ARG A 16 17.37 0.86 33.55
CA ARG A 16 18.79 1.15 33.30
C ARG A 16 19.73 0.05 33.86
N LYS A 17 19.31 -0.69 34.89
CA LYS A 17 20.07 -1.84 35.42
C LYS A 17 19.99 -3.06 34.50
N GLU A 18 18.81 -3.36 33.96
CA GLU A 18 18.67 -4.48 33.02
C GLU A 18 19.34 -4.21 31.68
N HIS A 19 19.25 -2.99 31.13
CA HIS A 19 20.01 -2.61 29.92
C HIS A 19 21.53 -2.84 30.13
N ASN A 20 22.08 -2.40 31.27
CA ASN A 20 23.50 -2.58 31.58
C ASN A 20 23.89 -4.06 31.77
N LYS A 21 23.00 -4.91 32.30
CA LYS A 21 23.23 -6.37 32.34
C LYS A 21 23.28 -6.98 30.95
N ILE A 22 22.37 -6.58 30.05
CA ILE A 22 22.29 -7.09 28.66
C ILE A 22 23.55 -6.68 27.88
N GLN A 23 23.93 -5.41 27.92
CA GLN A 23 25.21 -4.90 27.37
C GLN A 23 26.41 -5.71 27.88
N LYS A 24 26.51 -5.93 29.20
CA LYS A 24 27.61 -6.69 29.80
C LYS A 24 27.61 -8.19 29.44
N LYS A 25 26.46 -8.76 29.04
CA LYS A 25 26.33 -10.16 28.61
C LYS A 25 26.59 -10.36 27.12
N TYR A 26 26.34 -9.34 26.29
CA TYR A 26 26.42 -9.41 24.83
C TYR A 26 27.13 -8.17 24.23
N PRO A 27 28.45 -8.01 24.43
CA PRO A 27 29.19 -6.76 24.11
C PRO A 27 29.25 -6.42 22.61
N PHE A 28 28.82 -7.33 21.73
CA PHE A 28 28.68 -7.12 20.29
C PHE A 28 27.32 -6.51 19.89
N LEU A 29 26.29 -6.53 20.75
CA LEU A 29 25.01 -5.83 20.51
C LEU A 29 25.09 -4.35 20.95
N LYS A 30 25.65 -3.51 20.08
CA LYS A 30 25.58 -2.05 20.22
C LYS A 30 24.20 -1.52 19.82
N VAL A 31 23.24 -1.61 20.73
CA VAL A 31 21.93 -0.93 20.61
C VAL A 31 22.03 0.48 21.20
N PRO A 32 21.97 1.57 20.40
CA PRO A 32 21.88 2.92 20.94
C PRO A 32 20.50 3.16 21.55
N VAL A 33 20.45 3.74 22.75
CA VAL A 33 19.20 4.11 23.43
C VAL A 33 19.32 5.55 23.93
N ASN A 34 18.71 6.47 23.19
CA ASN A 34 18.54 7.85 23.63
C ASN A 34 17.41 7.90 24.67
N PHE A 35 17.74 8.26 25.90
CA PHE A 35 16.75 8.65 26.91
C PHE A 35 16.60 10.17 26.86
N PRO A 36 15.37 10.72 26.71
CA PRO A 36 15.18 12.17 26.74
C PRO A 36 15.53 12.72 28.13
N GLU A 37 16.43 13.70 28.16
CA GLU A 37 16.71 14.48 29.36
C GLU A 37 15.65 15.56 29.55
N THR A 38 14.96 15.47 30.69
CA THR A 38 13.75 16.23 31.08
C THR A 38 12.49 15.95 30.25
N VAL A 39 11.36 15.99 30.96
CA VAL A 39 9.99 16.11 30.45
C VAL A 39 9.31 17.01 31.48
N GLU A 40 8.99 18.23 31.09
CA GLU A 40 8.25 19.15 31.97
C GLU A 40 6.80 18.69 32.14
N ARG A 41 6.19 19.12 33.25
CA ARG A 41 4.78 18.82 33.55
C ARG A 41 3.93 20.06 33.28
N THR A 42 3.23 20.08 32.16
CA THR A 42 2.01 20.89 32.06
C THR A 42 0.96 20.37 33.04
N PRO A 43 0.26 21.25 33.79
CA PRO A 43 -0.93 20.86 34.54
C PRO A 43 -2.05 20.47 33.58
N ILE A 44 -2.75 19.36 33.89
CA ILE A 44 -4.04 19.04 33.25
C ILE A 44 -5.14 19.62 34.15
N ASP A 45 -5.94 20.53 33.60
CA ASP A 45 -7.13 21.05 34.28
C ASP A 45 -8.21 19.95 34.42
N ARG A 46 -9.07 20.07 35.42
CA ARG A 46 -10.14 19.10 35.74
C ARG A 46 -11.50 19.79 35.78
N SER A 47 -12.09 19.97 34.61
CA SER A 47 -13.41 20.59 34.45
C SER A 47 -14.24 19.92 33.34
N GLU A 48 -14.42 18.60 33.41
CA GLU A 48 -15.54 17.93 32.73
C GLU A 48 -16.03 16.73 33.56
N GLN A 49 -17.30 16.79 34.00
CA GLN A 49 -17.97 15.68 34.67
C GLN A 49 -18.81 14.93 33.63
N TYR A 50 -18.62 13.62 33.51
CA TYR A 50 -19.54 12.75 32.79
C TYR A 50 -20.46 12.03 33.78
N ASP A 51 -21.76 12.11 33.48
CA ASP A 51 -22.85 11.55 34.26
C ASP A 51 -22.88 10.01 34.17
N VAL A 52 -23.37 9.35 35.22
CA VAL A 52 -23.34 7.91 35.44
C VAL A 52 -24.77 7.32 35.47
N GLU A 53 -25.84 8.12 35.48
CA GLU A 53 -27.22 7.58 35.64
C GLU A 53 -27.87 7.03 34.36
N THR A 54 -27.40 7.38 33.16
CA THR A 54 -28.05 6.98 31.89
C THR A 54 -28.04 5.47 31.60
N PHE A 55 -27.12 4.70 32.17
CA PHE A 55 -26.92 3.28 31.79
C PHE A 55 -27.71 2.24 32.61
N LYS A 56 -28.83 2.63 33.21
CA LYS A 56 -29.58 1.80 34.17
C LYS A 56 -31.06 1.54 33.84
N LYS A 57 -31.46 1.64 32.56
CA LYS A 57 -32.88 1.53 32.16
C LYS A 57 -33.18 0.71 30.89
N ILE A 58 -32.49 -0.41 30.69
CA ILE A 58 -32.88 -1.47 29.73
C ILE A 58 -32.72 -2.86 30.38
N LYS A 59 -33.50 -3.14 31.44
CA LYS A 59 -33.59 -4.50 32.02
C LYS A 59 -34.89 -4.78 32.80
N GLU A 60 -36.00 -4.23 32.33
CA GLU A 60 -37.36 -4.53 32.81
C GLU A 60 -38.32 -4.50 31.61
N ASP A 61 -39.41 -5.28 31.70
CA ASP A 61 -40.44 -5.59 30.68
C ASP A 61 -40.09 -6.57 29.54
N GLY A 62 -41.05 -7.44 29.18
CA GLY A 62 -41.01 -8.30 27.98
C GLY A 62 -41.30 -9.80 28.17
N ASN A 63 -42.52 -10.17 28.58
CA ASN A 63 -42.94 -11.57 28.76
C ASN A 63 -43.72 -12.07 27.51
N ALA A 64 -43.33 -13.18 26.88
CA ALA A 64 -44.12 -13.92 25.88
C ALA A 64 -43.55 -15.35 25.67
N SER A 65 -44.38 -16.32 25.27
CA SER A 65 -44.03 -17.74 25.15
C SER A 65 -44.39 -18.36 23.79
N VAL A 66 -43.77 -19.51 23.46
CA VAL A 66 -44.33 -20.72 22.82
C VAL A 66 -43.21 -21.78 22.67
N ASN A 67 -43.54 -23.08 22.76
CA ASN A 67 -42.58 -24.21 22.69
C ASN A 67 -42.73 -25.04 21.36
N PRO A 68 -42.32 -26.32 21.22
CA PRO A 68 -41.22 -26.72 20.32
C PRO A 68 -41.63 -27.78 19.25
N PRO A 69 -40.69 -28.41 18.52
CA PRO A 69 -40.23 -29.79 18.88
C PRO A 69 -38.69 -30.01 18.71
N VAL A 70 -37.94 -30.70 19.60
CA VAL A 70 -37.83 -32.14 19.98
C VAL A 70 -36.89 -33.00 19.10
N SER A 71 -35.68 -33.27 19.62
CA SER A 71 -34.93 -34.56 19.68
C SER A 71 -33.58 -34.29 20.42
N GLU A 72 -33.25 -34.88 21.57
CA GLU A 72 -32.67 -36.23 21.77
C GLU A 72 -31.35 -36.48 21.00
N THR A 73 -30.22 -36.97 21.56
CA THR A 73 -29.69 -37.29 22.93
C THR A 73 -28.14 -37.49 22.79
N PHE A 74 -27.24 -37.80 23.76
CA PHE A 74 -27.24 -38.12 25.21
C PHE A 74 -25.81 -37.88 25.81
N MET A 75 -25.71 -37.66 27.13
CA MET A 75 -24.58 -37.96 28.08
C MET A 75 -23.12 -37.46 27.85
N GLY A 76 -22.51 -36.97 28.95
CA GLY A 76 -21.07 -36.69 29.08
C GLY A 76 -20.76 -35.77 30.26
N ASP A 77 -20.47 -36.33 31.44
CA ASP A 77 -20.24 -35.58 32.69
C ASP A 77 -18.88 -34.87 32.77
N GLY A 78 -18.78 -33.77 33.55
CA GLY A 78 -17.48 -33.22 33.98
C GLY A 78 -17.43 -31.73 34.36
N ASP A 79 -17.53 -31.45 35.67
CA ASP A 79 -16.99 -30.28 36.40
C ASP A 79 -17.25 -28.83 35.94
N ASN A 80 -17.98 -28.10 36.80
CA ASN A 80 -18.08 -26.64 36.78
C ASN A 80 -16.77 -25.95 37.20
N LEU A 81 -16.21 -25.10 36.35
CA LEU A 81 -15.31 -24.01 36.76
C LEU A 81 -15.67 -22.71 36.04
N THR A 82 -16.44 -21.85 36.70
CA THR A 82 -16.71 -20.49 36.25
C THR A 82 -15.47 -19.61 36.44
N TYR A 83 -14.83 -19.23 35.34
CA TYR A 83 -13.87 -18.12 35.30
C TYR A 83 -14.26 -17.19 34.14
N GLY A 84 -14.63 -15.96 34.44
CA GLY A 84 -14.90 -14.94 33.43
C GLY A 84 -13.58 -14.28 33.01
N ASP A 85 -13.25 -14.29 31.72
CA ASP A 85 -12.03 -13.66 31.23
C ASP A 85 -12.22 -13.01 29.85
N HIS A 86 -11.86 -11.73 29.71
CA HIS A 86 -12.02 -10.96 28.47
C HIS A 86 -10.88 -11.26 27.49
N THR A 87 -10.88 -12.48 26.93
CA THR A 87 -9.89 -12.89 25.94
C THR A 87 -10.23 -12.29 24.57
N ARG A 88 -9.67 -11.13 24.23
CA ARG A 88 -9.65 -10.65 22.84
C ARG A 88 -8.80 -11.59 21.99
N ILE A 89 -9.45 -12.38 21.15
CA ILE A 89 -8.77 -13.30 20.23
C ILE A 89 -8.15 -12.47 19.09
N CYS A 90 -6.83 -12.51 18.95
CA CYS A 90 -6.18 -12.00 17.75
C CYS A 90 -6.52 -12.92 16.56
N PRO A 91 -7.04 -12.38 15.43
CA PRO A 91 -7.24 -13.18 14.21
C PRO A 91 -5.90 -13.73 13.67
N LEU A 92 -6.01 -14.76 12.83
CA LEU A 92 -4.91 -15.67 12.53
C LEU A 92 -3.95 -15.13 11.45
N TYR A 93 -2.69 -14.92 11.82
CA TYR A 93 -1.55 -15.10 10.92
C TYR A 93 -0.54 -16.07 11.57
N GLN A 94 0.04 -16.97 10.76
CA GLN A 94 0.85 -18.09 11.24
C GLN A 94 2.34 -17.76 11.30
N ASN A 95 2.77 -17.09 12.39
CA ASN A 95 4.14 -17.20 12.89
C ASN A 95 4.17 -16.81 14.39
N LYS A 96 4.30 -17.81 15.29
CA LYS A 96 4.15 -17.60 16.75
C LYS A 96 5.39 -18.02 17.54
N GLY A 97 6.27 -17.06 17.79
CA GLY A 97 7.32 -17.17 18.81
C GLY A 97 6.82 -16.71 20.19
N CYS A 98 6.08 -17.55 20.92
CA CYS A 98 5.68 -17.24 22.30
C CYS A 98 6.72 -17.76 23.29
N PHE A 99 7.27 -16.89 24.14
CA PHE A 99 8.32 -17.25 25.10
C PHE A 99 7.73 -17.68 26.45
N THR A 100 8.26 -18.75 27.04
CA THR A 100 7.93 -19.20 28.40
C THR A 100 9.06 -18.80 29.36
N PRO A 101 8.83 -17.94 30.37
CA PRO A 101 9.87 -17.57 31.32
C PRO A 101 10.23 -18.76 32.24
N SER A 102 11.52 -18.95 32.50
CA SER A 102 12.02 -20.08 33.28
C SER A 102 11.79 -19.91 34.79
N LYS A 103 10.86 -20.71 35.36
CA LYS A 103 10.67 -21.02 36.80
C LYS A 103 10.63 -19.82 37.77
N GLY A 104 9.44 -19.50 38.28
CA GLY A 104 9.28 -18.72 39.54
C GLY A 104 8.09 -17.77 39.59
N ILE A 105 7.48 -17.46 38.45
CA ILE A 105 6.34 -16.52 38.34
C ILE A 105 5.12 -17.27 37.79
N LYS A 106 3.91 -16.91 38.23
CA LYS A 106 2.65 -17.54 37.79
C LYS A 106 2.47 -17.42 36.27
N ASN A 107 1.75 -18.40 35.70
CA ASN A 107 1.65 -18.63 34.26
C ASN A 107 0.99 -17.47 33.49
N TYR A 108 1.80 -16.57 32.93
CA TYR A 108 1.38 -15.62 31.89
C TYR A 108 2.17 -15.88 30.61
N LYS A 109 1.50 -16.29 29.53
CA LYS A 109 2.11 -16.41 28.20
C LYS A 109 2.14 -15.05 27.52
N ILE A 110 3.31 -14.40 27.51
CA ILE A 110 3.52 -13.19 26.72
C ILE A 110 3.87 -13.62 25.29
N CYS A 111 2.85 -13.66 24.43
CA CYS A 111 3.03 -13.80 22.99
C CYS A 111 3.22 -12.40 22.39
N VAL A 112 4.47 -12.02 22.08
CA VAL A 112 4.75 -10.77 21.38
C VAL A 112 4.43 -10.97 19.89
N CYS A 113 3.34 -10.35 19.43
CA CYS A 113 3.08 -10.23 17.99
C CYS A 113 4.04 -9.19 17.41
N ALA A 114 5.19 -9.64 16.90
CA ALA A 114 6.08 -8.82 16.09
C ALA A 114 5.47 -8.60 14.70
N ILE A 115 4.44 -7.74 14.63
CA ILE A 115 3.92 -7.24 13.37
C ILE A 115 5.08 -6.53 12.68
N HIS A 116 5.57 -7.10 11.59
CA HIS A 116 6.51 -6.41 10.70
C HIS A 116 5.68 -5.45 9.86
N THR A 117 5.30 -4.32 10.46
CA THR A 117 4.80 -3.18 9.70
C THR A 117 5.94 -2.69 8.84
N VAL A 118 5.82 -2.91 7.53
CA VAL A 118 6.74 -2.41 6.50
C VAL A 118 6.54 -0.89 6.43
N GLU A 119 7.20 -0.20 7.36
CA GLU A 119 7.06 1.23 7.62
C GLU A 119 7.78 2.02 6.52
N VAL A 120 7.07 2.24 5.41
CA VAL A 120 7.60 2.99 4.27
C VAL A 120 6.59 4.01 3.75
N ASP A 121 7.13 5.19 3.42
CA ASP A 121 6.57 6.42 3.98
C ASP A 121 6.18 7.47 2.91
N LEU A 122 6.38 7.18 1.62
CA LEU A 122 6.03 8.08 0.54
C LEU A 122 5.48 7.32 -0.67
N GLN A 123 4.30 7.73 -1.13
CA GLN A 123 3.84 7.37 -2.47
C GLN A 123 4.60 8.19 -3.52
N LYS A 124 5.28 7.52 -4.45
CA LYS A 124 6.05 8.18 -5.52
C LYS A 124 5.70 7.61 -6.88
N ILE A 125 5.43 8.50 -7.83
CA ILE A 125 5.14 8.15 -9.23
C ILE A 125 6.39 8.39 -10.08
N LYS A 126 6.75 7.42 -10.92
CA LYS A 126 8.05 7.38 -11.63
C LYS A 126 7.98 7.69 -13.13
N PHE A 127 9.06 8.29 -13.62
CA PHE A 127 9.51 8.23 -15.01
C PHE A 127 10.98 7.72 -15.09
N GLY A 128 11.44 7.23 -16.25
CA GLY A 128 12.87 7.01 -16.53
C GLY A 128 13.60 5.84 -15.84
N TRP A 129 14.92 5.72 -16.08
CA TRP A 129 15.73 4.52 -15.75
C TRP A 129 17.06 4.77 -15.00
N SER A 130 17.51 6.02 -14.77
CA SER A 130 18.80 6.31 -14.10
C SER A 130 18.71 6.57 -12.59
N GLU A 131 19.82 6.41 -11.88
CA GLU A 131 19.98 6.87 -10.48
C GLU A 131 20.38 8.35 -10.40
N ALA A 132 20.86 8.94 -11.51
CA ALA A 132 20.98 10.39 -11.66
C ALA A 132 19.61 11.09 -11.59
N LEU A 133 18.51 10.33 -11.68
CA LEU A 133 17.13 10.81 -11.52
C LEU A 133 16.69 10.86 -10.05
N ALA A 134 17.62 10.73 -9.10
CA ALA A 134 17.37 11.06 -7.69
C ALA A 134 16.94 12.54 -7.54
N ASP A 135 17.39 13.41 -8.44
CA ASP A 135 17.03 14.82 -8.50
C ASP A 135 15.68 15.07 -9.19
N LYS A 136 14.63 14.70 -8.44
CA LYS A 136 13.30 15.35 -8.37
C LYS A 136 12.33 15.27 -9.56
N GLU A 137 12.76 15.44 -10.81
CA GLU A 137 11.82 15.57 -11.95
C GLU A 137 11.10 14.26 -12.32
N TYR A 138 11.63 13.13 -11.84
CA TYR A 138 11.22 11.79 -12.24
C TYR A 138 10.48 11.01 -11.13
N PHE A 139 10.26 11.61 -9.95
CA PHE A 139 9.66 10.93 -8.79
C PHE A 139 8.69 11.85 -8.03
N PHE A 140 7.45 11.97 -8.51
CA PHE A 140 6.45 12.85 -7.93
C PHE A 140 5.86 12.29 -6.63
N LYS A 141 5.98 13.03 -5.51
CA LYS A 141 5.29 12.70 -4.26
C LYS A 141 3.78 12.88 -4.43
N VAL A 142 3.01 11.83 -4.13
CA VAL A 142 1.57 11.94 -3.90
C VAL A 142 1.32 12.37 -2.43
N PRO A 143 0.44 13.36 -2.16
CA PRO A 143 0.06 13.74 -0.81
C PRO A 143 -0.62 12.59 -0.04
N ARG A 144 -0.24 12.33 1.22
CA ARG A 144 -0.85 11.26 2.03
C ARG A 144 -2.01 11.75 2.90
N THR A 145 -2.09 13.05 3.15
CA THR A 145 -3.17 13.68 3.90
C THR A 145 -3.91 14.71 3.05
N LEU A 146 -5.18 14.94 3.39
CA LEU A 146 -6.03 15.97 2.78
C LEU A 146 -5.35 17.37 2.83
N GLN A 147 -4.73 17.69 3.96
CA GLN A 147 -4.00 18.94 4.19
C GLN A 147 -2.78 19.08 3.27
N GLU A 148 -1.99 18.03 3.08
CA GLU A 148 -0.89 18.04 2.11
C GLU A 148 -1.42 18.19 0.67
N ALA A 149 -2.59 17.63 0.36
CA ALA A 149 -3.19 17.70 -0.97
C ALA A 149 -3.64 19.12 -1.31
N GLU A 150 -4.42 19.74 -0.42
CA GLU A 150 -4.90 21.11 -0.58
C GLU A 150 -3.74 22.12 -0.65
N ALA A 151 -2.72 21.94 0.19
CA ALA A 151 -1.48 22.73 0.16
C ALA A 151 -0.63 22.51 -1.11
N ALA A 152 -0.67 21.30 -1.70
CA ALA A 152 -0.03 20.99 -2.98
C ALA A 152 -0.85 21.41 -4.21
N GLY A 153 -1.96 22.14 -4.03
CA GLY A 153 -2.80 22.63 -5.11
C GLY A 153 -3.82 21.61 -5.64
N TRP A 154 -3.98 20.45 -5.00
CA TRP A 154 -4.96 19.44 -5.41
C TRP A 154 -6.37 19.92 -5.04
N ARG A 155 -7.39 19.45 -5.78
CA ARG A 155 -8.77 19.92 -5.64
C ARG A 155 -9.76 18.77 -5.55
N ARG A 156 -10.74 18.91 -4.66
CA ARG A 156 -11.85 17.96 -4.53
C ARG A 156 -12.63 17.88 -5.85
N THR A 157 -12.89 16.69 -6.34
CA THR A 157 -13.63 16.46 -7.60
C THR A 157 -14.63 15.33 -7.39
N ASP A 158 -15.73 15.32 -8.17
CA ASP A 158 -16.73 14.25 -8.08
C ASP A 158 -16.17 12.92 -8.62
N SER A 159 -16.26 11.87 -7.80
CA SER A 159 -15.75 10.53 -8.09
C SER A 159 -16.47 9.86 -9.29
N PRO A 160 -15.79 8.99 -10.06
CA PRO A 160 -16.47 8.18 -11.07
C PRO A 160 -17.40 7.12 -10.46
N PRO A 161 -18.38 6.60 -11.23
CA PRO A 161 -19.23 5.50 -10.78
C PRO A 161 -18.43 4.28 -10.36
N GLY A 162 -18.81 3.66 -9.23
CA GLY A 162 -18.14 2.48 -8.68
C GLY A 162 -16.95 2.78 -7.76
N THR A 163 -16.60 4.05 -7.54
CA THR A 163 -15.75 4.44 -6.39
C THR A 163 -16.42 4.06 -5.07
N LEU A 164 -15.64 3.72 -4.04
CA LEU A 164 -16.15 3.48 -2.69
C LEU A 164 -16.69 4.79 -2.09
N ASP A 165 -17.97 4.79 -1.68
CA ASP A 165 -18.75 6.01 -1.41
C ASP A 165 -18.17 6.89 -0.28
N ASP A 166 -17.52 6.28 0.72
CA ASP A 166 -16.89 7.01 1.84
C ASP A 166 -15.55 7.70 1.47
N LEU A 167 -15.02 7.47 0.26
CA LEU A 167 -13.75 8.03 -0.20
C LEU A 167 -13.93 9.34 -0.99
N ARG A 168 -13.18 10.37 -0.60
CA ARG A 168 -13.20 11.70 -1.21
C ARG A 168 -12.11 11.81 -2.27
N LEU A 169 -12.48 11.91 -3.54
CA LEU A 169 -11.54 12.11 -4.64
C LEU A 169 -11.02 13.56 -4.66
N TYR A 170 -9.70 13.70 -4.71
CA TYR A 170 -8.98 14.96 -4.90
C TYR A 170 -7.96 14.79 -6.03
N CYS A 171 -7.98 15.66 -7.03
CA CYS A 171 -7.14 15.56 -8.21
C CYS A 171 -5.98 16.58 -8.19
N ALA A 172 -4.82 16.17 -8.71
CA ALA A 172 -3.79 17.12 -9.12
C ALA A 172 -4.25 17.92 -10.36
N PRO A 173 -3.65 19.08 -10.66
CA PRO A 173 -3.88 19.79 -11.92
C PRO A 173 -3.73 18.88 -13.15
N GLY A 174 -4.59 19.05 -14.14
CA GLY A 174 -4.74 18.16 -15.31
C GLY A 174 -5.48 16.84 -15.04
N ARG A 175 -5.65 16.46 -13.76
CA ARG A 175 -6.46 15.33 -13.25
C ARG A 175 -6.04 13.93 -13.67
N LEU A 176 -4.86 13.81 -14.29
CA LEU A 176 -4.26 12.53 -14.71
C LEU A 176 -3.98 11.60 -13.52
N VAL A 177 -3.76 12.18 -12.33
CA VAL A 177 -3.62 11.48 -11.06
C VAL A 177 -4.50 12.14 -10.00
N CYS A 178 -5.29 11.33 -9.31
CA CYS A 178 -6.15 11.77 -8.22
C CYS A 178 -6.04 10.82 -7.02
N ALA A 179 -5.99 11.37 -5.81
CA ALA A 179 -5.92 10.63 -4.56
C ALA A 179 -7.31 10.49 -3.95
N LEU A 180 -7.57 9.35 -3.33
CA LEU A 180 -8.81 9.06 -2.61
C LEU A 180 -8.53 9.12 -1.11
N TYR A 181 -9.20 10.04 -0.40
CA TYR A 181 -9.02 10.22 1.04
C TYR A 181 -10.17 9.58 1.84
N CYS A 182 -9.80 8.82 2.86
CA CYS A 182 -10.72 8.26 3.84
C CYS A 182 -11.37 9.37 4.71
N PRO A 183 -12.45 9.07 5.46
CA PRO A 183 -13.04 10.03 6.40
C PRO A 183 -12.06 10.57 7.44
N ASN A 184 -11.04 9.78 7.82
CA ASN A 184 -9.93 10.19 8.71
C ASN A 184 -8.91 11.15 8.05
N SER A 185 -9.15 11.59 6.81
CA SER A 185 -8.32 12.50 6.02
C SER A 185 -6.92 11.98 5.63
N PHE A 186 -6.70 10.66 5.73
CA PHE A 186 -5.51 9.95 5.21
C PHE A 186 -5.85 9.20 3.91
N ILE A 187 -4.83 8.91 3.10
CA ILE A 187 -5.01 8.33 1.76
C ILE A 187 -5.44 6.85 1.80
N GLY A 188 -6.55 6.54 1.12
CA GLY A 188 -7.14 5.21 0.98
C GLY A 188 -7.14 4.67 -0.46
N GLY A 189 -6.62 5.40 -1.43
CA GLY A 189 -6.48 4.91 -2.80
C GLY A 189 -5.90 5.94 -3.77
N LEU A 190 -5.70 5.51 -5.01
CA LEU A 190 -5.23 6.34 -6.11
C LEU A 190 -6.01 5.99 -7.39
N GLN A 191 -6.49 7.02 -8.07
CA GLN A 191 -7.12 6.94 -9.38
C GLN A 191 -6.16 7.50 -10.43
N ILE A 192 -6.03 6.76 -11.53
CA ILE A 192 -5.23 7.11 -12.70
C ILE A 192 -6.21 7.40 -13.84
N ALA A 193 -6.00 8.50 -14.56
CA ALA A 193 -6.91 8.96 -15.60
C ALA A 193 -6.18 9.23 -16.93
N LEU A 194 -6.69 8.67 -18.01
CA LEU A 194 -6.21 8.88 -19.39
C LEU A 194 -7.26 9.72 -20.14
N PRO A 195 -6.94 10.89 -20.73
CA PRO A 195 -7.93 11.72 -21.41
C PRO A 195 -8.50 11.01 -22.66
N VAL A 196 -9.82 11.04 -22.82
CA VAL A 196 -10.53 10.27 -23.89
C VAL A 196 -10.23 10.79 -25.30
N ASP A 197 -9.84 12.06 -25.40
CA ASP A 197 -9.48 12.79 -26.62
C ASP A 197 -7.98 12.72 -26.97
N GLU A 198 -7.13 12.27 -26.04
CA GLU A 198 -5.67 12.19 -26.22
C GLU A 198 -5.11 10.75 -26.20
N PHE A 199 -5.86 9.79 -25.64
CA PHE A 199 -5.41 8.41 -25.50
C PHE A 199 -5.85 7.50 -26.65
N GLU A 200 -4.93 7.21 -27.58
CA GLU A 200 -5.14 6.27 -28.69
C GLU A 200 -4.93 4.81 -28.24
N SER A 201 -5.98 4.11 -27.80
CA SER A 201 -5.91 2.66 -27.56
C SER A 201 -6.32 1.85 -28.78
N LEU A 202 -5.32 1.38 -29.55
CA LEU A 202 -5.52 0.56 -30.76
C LEU A 202 -5.53 -0.95 -30.47
N ALA A 203 -5.05 -1.37 -29.30
CA ALA A 203 -4.93 -2.77 -28.89
C ALA A 203 -6.18 -3.32 -28.21
N VAL A 204 -6.64 -2.63 -27.15
CA VAL A 204 -7.71 -3.08 -26.27
C VAL A 204 -8.66 -1.92 -26.03
N LYS A 205 -9.96 -2.11 -26.31
CA LYS A 205 -10.98 -1.10 -26.05
C LYS A 205 -10.95 -0.66 -24.58
N PRO A 206 -10.76 0.64 -24.25
CA PRO A 206 -10.58 1.09 -22.87
C PRO A 206 -11.68 0.61 -21.91
N GLU A 207 -12.92 0.50 -22.37
CA GLU A 207 -14.07 0.00 -21.61
C GLU A 207 -13.86 -1.39 -21.00
N LYS A 208 -12.95 -2.23 -21.54
CA LYS A 208 -12.60 -3.52 -20.94
C LYS A 208 -11.90 -3.35 -19.59
N ASN A 209 -11.02 -2.35 -19.47
CA ASN A 209 -10.10 -2.21 -18.33
C ASN A 209 -10.32 -0.93 -17.49
N PHE A 210 -11.06 0.04 -18.01
CA PHE A 210 -11.29 1.36 -17.41
C PHE A 210 -12.79 1.64 -17.23
N VAL A 211 -13.10 2.58 -16.36
CA VAL A 211 -14.42 3.23 -16.24
C VAL A 211 -14.38 4.54 -17.02
N LYS A 212 -15.47 4.94 -17.68
CA LYS A 212 -15.54 6.29 -18.27
C LYS A 212 -16.00 7.29 -17.21
N TRP A 213 -15.22 8.34 -17.02
CA TRP A 213 -15.49 9.46 -16.11
C TRP A 213 -15.66 10.74 -16.91
N ARG A 214 -16.62 11.60 -16.53
CA ARG A 214 -16.71 12.98 -17.01
C ARG A 214 -16.48 13.90 -15.82
N ALA A 215 -15.27 14.43 -15.72
CA ALA A 215 -14.88 15.31 -14.63
C ALA A 215 -15.53 16.71 -14.84
N PRO A 216 -16.16 17.30 -13.81
CA PRO A 216 -16.82 18.62 -13.92
C PRO A 216 -15.81 19.77 -14.16
N ALA A 217 -16.27 20.92 -14.64
CA ALA A 217 -15.40 22.10 -14.73
C ALA A 217 -15.04 22.62 -13.33
N LEU A 218 -13.77 22.93 -13.07
CA LEU A 218 -13.26 23.30 -11.75
C LEU A 218 -11.96 24.10 -11.86
N ASP A 219 -11.80 25.17 -11.07
CA ASP A 219 -10.59 26.01 -10.97
C ASP A 219 -9.97 26.44 -12.32
N GLY A 220 -10.82 26.69 -13.32
CA GLY A 220 -10.42 27.11 -14.67
C GLY A 220 -10.16 25.95 -15.65
N GLU A 221 -10.04 24.71 -15.16
CA GLU A 221 -10.00 23.52 -16.00
C GLU A 221 -11.42 23.16 -16.51
N PRO A 222 -11.61 22.93 -17.82
CA PRO A 222 -12.91 22.61 -18.40
C PRO A 222 -13.42 21.22 -18.02
N ALA A 223 -14.71 20.96 -18.24
CA ALA A 223 -15.29 19.64 -18.05
C ALA A 223 -14.79 18.66 -19.15
N LYS A 224 -14.08 17.61 -18.74
CA LYS A 224 -13.35 16.70 -19.64
C LYS A 224 -13.64 15.23 -19.36
N ASP A 225 -13.62 14.41 -20.40
CA ASP A 225 -13.85 12.96 -20.33
C ASP A 225 -12.51 12.22 -20.17
N TYR A 226 -12.47 11.25 -19.27
CA TYR A 226 -11.30 10.40 -18.99
C TYR A 226 -11.68 8.92 -18.92
N TRP A 227 -10.73 8.05 -19.26
CA TRP A 227 -10.72 6.64 -18.90
C TRP A 227 -10.00 6.48 -17.56
N THR A 228 -10.71 6.07 -16.52
CA THR A 228 -10.19 5.96 -15.16
C THR A 228 -10.00 4.51 -14.72
N ALA A 229 -8.86 4.25 -14.07
CA ALA A 229 -8.59 3.01 -13.36
C ALA A 229 -8.16 3.35 -11.93
N THR A 230 -8.71 2.64 -10.95
CA THR A 230 -8.52 2.96 -9.53
C THR A 230 -7.92 1.78 -8.78
N GLN A 231 -6.96 2.07 -7.93
CA GLN A 231 -6.44 1.16 -6.90
C GLN A 231 -6.79 1.68 -5.51
N TYR A 232 -7.12 0.77 -4.60
CA TYR A 232 -7.47 1.09 -3.21
C TYR A 232 -6.44 0.50 -2.24
N TYR A 233 -6.14 1.23 -1.19
CA TYR A 233 -5.25 0.84 -0.08
C TYR A 233 -6.04 0.36 1.14
N VAL A 234 -7.37 0.31 1.01
CA VAL A 234 -8.34 -0.08 2.04
C VAL A 234 -9.24 -1.17 1.49
N PHE A 235 -9.70 -2.07 2.37
CA PHE A 235 -10.77 -3.00 2.04
C PHE A 235 -12.15 -2.35 2.32
N LYS A 236 -13.15 -2.68 1.48
CA LYS A 236 -14.49 -2.03 1.55
C LYS A 236 -15.16 -2.18 2.91
N ASP A 237 -14.99 -3.31 3.60
CA ASP A 237 -15.61 -3.52 4.91
C ASP A 237 -14.79 -2.94 6.07
N SER A 238 -13.46 -2.87 5.96
CA SER A 238 -12.60 -2.14 6.91
C SER A 238 -12.96 -0.64 6.95
N LEU A 239 -13.25 -0.05 5.78
CA LEU A 239 -13.67 1.34 5.65
C LEU A 239 -14.97 1.63 6.42
N LYS A 240 -15.99 0.75 6.30
CA LYS A 240 -17.28 0.89 7.00
C LYS A 240 -17.17 0.87 8.52
N VAL A 241 -16.22 0.11 9.07
CA VAL A 241 -15.99 0.02 10.53
C VAL A 241 -14.96 1.04 11.03
N GLY A 242 -14.50 1.96 10.16
CA GLY A 242 -13.54 3.01 10.49
C GLY A 242 -12.08 2.55 10.59
N ALA A 243 -11.77 1.30 10.21
CA ALA A 243 -10.45 0.69 10.31
C ALA A 243 -9.57 0.88 9.06
N GLY A 244 -9.83 1.93 8.27
CA GLY A 244 -8.98 2.28 7.12
C GLY A 244 -7.62 2.86 7.55
N PRO A 245 -6.63 2.99 6.64
CA PRO A 245 -5.27 3.38 6.97
C PRO A 245 -5.18 4.66 7.83
N HIS A 246 -4.57 4.54 9.01
CA HIS A 246 -4.40 5.63 9.96
C HIS A 246 -3.00 6.26 9.85
N ARG A 247 -2.93 7.59 9.90
CA ARG A 247 -1.68 8.38 9.95
C ARG A 247 -0.75 7.96 11.09
N GLU A 248 -1.32 7.56 12.22
CA GLU A 248 -0.59 7.17 13.44
C GLU A 248 0.29 5.93 13.26
N ASN A 249 -0.04 5.06 12.29
CA ASN A 249 0.71 3.86 11.95
C ASN A 249 1.76 4.08 10.83
N GLY A 250 1.81 5.28 10.24
CA GLY A 250 2.69 5.65 9.12
C GLY A 250 2.39 4.97 7.77
N ALA A 251 2.19 3.66 7.76
CA ALA A 251 2.03 2.83 6.58
C ALA A 251 0.83 3.24 5.70
N THR A 252 1.04 3.29 4.38
CA THR A 252 -0.07 3.47 3.41
C THR A 252 -0.97 2.22 3.36
N LEU A 253 -0.38 1.03 3.47
CA LEU A 253 -1.04 -0.25 3.26
C LEU A 253 -1.26 -0.93 4.62
N GLN A 254 -2.52 -1.13 5.03
CA GLN A 254 -2.86 -1.66 6.36
C GLN A 254 -3.82 -2.87 6.32
N ASP A 255 -4.62 -3.03 5.26
CA ASP A 255 -5.61 -4.12 5.12
C ASP A 255 -5.07 -5.43 4.48
N GLY A 256 -3.75 -5.58 4.31
CA GLY A 256 -3.14 -6.79 3.76
C GLY A 256 -3.03 -6.87 2.22
N GLY A 257 -3.26 -5.77 1.50
CA GLY A 257 -3.04 -5.72 0.05
C GLY A 257 -3.28 -4.34 -0.59
N VAL A 258 -3.35 -4.35 -1.91
CA VAL A 258 -3.88 -3.27 -2.75
C VAL A 258 -5.02 -3.85 -3.60
N TRP A 259 -6.20 -3.24 -3.62
CA TRP A 259 -7.35 -3.72 -4.39
C TRP A 259 -7.46 -3.00 -5.72
N VAL A 260 -7.59 -3.76 -6.80
CA VAL A 260 -7.74 -3.24 -8.17
C VAL A 260 -8.92 -3.92 -8.85
N THR A 261 -9.56 -3.25 -9.81
CA THR A 261 -10.59 -3.88 -10.65
C THR A 261 -9.96 -5.00 -11.48
N GLY A 262 -10.46 -6.23 -11.34
CA GLY A 262 -10.04 -7.41 -12.09
C GLY A 262 -10.89 -7.68 -13.34
N PRO A 263 -10.64 -8.79 -14.07
CA PRO A 263 -11.32 -9.09 -15.33
C PRO A 263 -12.84 -9.27 -15.23
N SER A 264 -13.37 -9.70 -14.08
CA SER A 264 -14.82 -9.81 -13.81
C SER A 264 -15.50 -8.48 -13.49
N LYS A 265 -14.75 -7.35 -13.51
CA LYS A 265 -15.11 -6.03 -12.96
C LYS A 265 -15.26 -5.97 -11.43
N GLU A 266 -15.05 -7.08 -10.73
CA GLU A 266 -14.96 -7.11 -9.26
C GLU A 266 -13.55 -6.67 -8.79
N LEU A 267 -13.40 -6.37 -7.50
CA LEU A 267 -12.09 -6.07 -6.91
C LEU A 267 -11.30 -7.36 -6.63
N ILE A 268 -10.05 -7.39 -7.11
CA ILE A 268 -9.06 -8.41 -6.78
C ILE A 268 -7.93 -7.81 -5.95
N THR A 269 -7.35 -8.61 -5.06
CA THR A 269 -6.22 -8.19 -4.21
C THR A 269 -4.88 -8.45 -4.90
N ILE A 270 -3.98 -7.46 -4.84
CA ILE A 270 -2.54 -7.62 -4.96
C ILE A 270 -1.99 -7.76 -3.51
N PRO A 271 -1.51 -8.96 -3.09
CA PRO A 271 -1.00 -9.17 -1.73
C PRO A 271 0.28 -8.36 -1.42
N LEU A 272 0.54 -8.14 -0.13
CA LEU A 272 1.74 -7.41 0.32
C LEU A 272 3.03 -8.22 0.28
N SER A 273 2.96 -9.55 0.16
CA SER A 273 4.15 -10.41 0.11
C SER A 273 4.30 -11.15 -1.22
N GLU A 274 5.56 -11.36 -1.63
CA GLU A 274 5.92 -12.21 -2.77
C GLU A 274 5.44 -13.64 -2.57
N LYS A 275 5.38 -14.11 -1.31
CA LYS A 275 4.87 -15.43 -0.97
C LYS A 275 3.40 -15.58 -1.37
N GLU A 276 2.54 -14.67 -0.91
CA GLU A 276 1.10 -14.70 -1.21
C GLU A 276 0.82 -14.43 -2.70
N LEU A 277 1.63 -13.58 -3.34
CA LEU A 277 1.60 -13.39 -4.80
C LEU A 277 1.81 -14.71 -5.56
N ASN A 278 2.78 -15.53 -5.18
CA ASN A 278 3.05 -16.82 -5.84
C ASN A 278 2.09 -17.95 -5.42
N GLU A 279 1.75 -18.05 -4.13
CA GLU A 279 0.98 -19.18 -3.59
C GLU A 279 -0.54 -19.00 -3.67
N HIS A 280 -1.04 -17.76 -3.64
CA HIS A 280 -2.46 -17.46 -3.43
C HIS A 280 -3.03 -16.43 -4.44
N SER A 281 -2.28 -16.07 -5.48
CA SER A 281 -2.72 -15.08 -6.48
C SER A 281 -2.55 -15.55 -7.93
N PRO A 282 -3.30 -14.95 -8.89
CA PRO A 282 -3.11 -15.18 -10.32
C PRO A 282 -1.90 -14.43 -10.90
N PHE A 283 -1.25 -13.52 -10.16
CA PHE A 283 -0.10 -12.76 -10.66
C PHE A 283 1.13 -13.66 -10.83
N LYS A 284 1.82 -13.55 -11.97
CA LYS A 284 2.96 -14.39 -12.34
C LYS A 284 4.25 -13.57 -12.42
N LYS A 285 5.32 -14.11 -11.83
CA LYS A 285 6.65 -13.49 -11.76
C LYS A 285 7.22 -13.30 -13.17
N GLN A 286 7.65 -12.08 -13.46
CA GLN A 286 8.32 -11.69 -14.70
C GLN A 286 9.78 -11.31 -14.37
N ASN A 287 10.37 -10.32 -15.04
CA ASN A 287 11.75 -9.93 -14.73
C ASN A 287 11.86 -8.88 -13.62
N CYS A 288 13.03 -8.87 -12.98
CA CYS A 288 13.42 -7.80 -12.08
C CYS A 288 14.15 -6.71 -12.87
N ILE A 289 13.66 -5.49 -12.74
CA ILE A 289 14.24 -4.31 -13.35
C ILE A 289 14.90 -3.45 -12.26
N PRO A 290 16.21 -3.13 -12.37
CA PRO A 290 16.87 -2.25 -11.40
C PRO A 290 16.14 -0.92 -11.27
N ASN A 291 16.08 -0.38 -10.05
CA ASN A 291 15.37 0.87 -9.75
C ASN A 291 13.84 0.79 -10.02
N MET A 292 13.27 -0.42 -10.03
CA MET A 292 11.82 -0.68 -10.13
C MET A 292 11.39 -1.91 -9.31
N GLY A 293 12.08 -3.05 -9.46
CA GLY A 293 11.81 -4.30 -8.75
C GLY A 293 11.35 -5.46 -9.64
N ILE A 294 10.98 -6.56 -9.00
CA ILE A 294 10.43 -7.78 -9.60
C ILE A 294 9.01 -7.48 -10.06
N HIS A 295 8.77 -7.57 -11.36
CA HIS A 295 7.45 -7.35 -11.93
C HIS A 295 6.57 -8.60 -11.81
N TYR A 296 5.30 -8.40 -11.48
CA TYR A 296 4.29 -9.44 -11.31
C TYR A 296 3.01 -9.06 -12.07
N TYR A 297 2.68 -9.79 -13.13
CA TYR A 297 1.55 -9.47 -14.02
C TYR A 297 0.43 -10.51 -13.92
N TYR A 298 -0.83 -10.06 -13.96
CA TYR A 298 -2.00 -10.94 -13.83
C TYR A 298 -2.04 -12.01 -14.92
N ASN A 299 -1.99 -13.28 -14.51
CA ASN A 299 -2.08 -14.48 -15.37
C ASN A 299 -1.14 -14.52 -16.59
N MET A 300 -0.01 -13.80 -16.53
CA MET A 300 0.88 -13.59 -17.67
C MET A 300 1.70 -14.84 -18.02
N THR A 301 1.32 -15.50 -19.13
CA THR A 301 2.06 -16.61 -19.76
C THR A 301 2.07 -16.45 -21.29
N SER A 302 2.93 -17.18 -21.99
CA SER A 302 3.08 -17.12 -23.46
C SER A 302 1.84 -17.58 -24.25
N GLU A 303 0.89 -18.21 -23.58
CA GLU A 303 -0.36 -18.76 -24.11
C GLU A 303 -1.58 -17.88 -23.78
N MET A 304 -1.37 -16.81 -23.00
CA MET A 304 -2.39 -15.83 -22.65
C MET A 304 -2.91 -15.11 -23.89
N LYS A 305 -4.21 -14.80 -23.93
CA LYS A 305 -4.77 -13.92 -24.98
C LYS A 305 -4.36 -12.49 -24.70
N CYS A 306 -3.81 -11.81 -25.70
CA CYS A 306 -3.34 -10.43 -25.58
C CYS A 306 -4.45 -9.46 -25.16
N GLU A 307 -5.69 -9.72 -25.59
CA GLU A 307 -6.87 -8.92 -25.22
C GLU A 307 -7.23 -9.04 -23.74
N ASP A 308 -6.84 -10.13 -23.06
CA ASP A 308 -7.15 -10.40 -21.65
C ASP A 308 -6.13 -9.76 -20.68
N ILE A 309 -5.22 -8.91 -21.16
CA ILE A 309 -4.30 -8.18 -20.30
C ILE A 309 -5.04 -7.27 -19.32
N LEU A 310 -4.84 -7.54 -18.03
CA LEU A 310 -5.15 -6.60 -16.96
C LEU A 310 -4.05 -5.52 -16.93
N PRO A 311 -4.37 -4.22 -16.87
CA PRO A 311 -3.34 -3.19 -16.97
C PRO A 311 -2.53 -3.09 -15.68
N TRP A 312 -3.04 -3.61 -14.56
CA TRP A 312 -2.39 -3.58 -13.25
C TRP A 312 -1.34 -4.67 -13.09
N PHE A 313 -0.17 -4.27 -12.60
CA PHE A 313 0.91 -5.16 -12.19
C PHE A 313 1.47 -4.75 -10.82
N ALA A 314 2.15 -5.69 -10.16
CA ALA A 314 2.78 -5.52 -8.86
C ALA A 314 4.31 -5.41 -9.00
N LEU A 315 4.94 -4.69 -8.07
CA LEU A 315 6.39 -4.54 -7.95
C LEU A 315 6.84 -5.06 -6.58
N VAL A 316 7.75 -6.03 -6.59
CA VAL A 316 8.30 -6.67 -5.38
C VAL A 316 9.80 -6.39 -5.24
N SER A 317 10.26 -6.23 -4.01
CA SER A 317 11.68 -6.28 -3.66
C SER A 317 11.84 -6.93 -2.28
N ASN A 318 12.89 -7.75 -2.09
CA ASN A 318 13.18 -8.44 -0.83
C ASN A 318 12.02 -9.31 -0.26
N GLY A 319 11.09 -9.76 -1.11
CA GLY A 319 9.90 -10.52 -0.70
C GLY A 319 8.67 -9.69 -0.37
N GLU A 320 8.73 -8.35 -0.47
CA GLU A 320 7.68 -7.41 -0.07
C GLU A 320 7.20 -6.54 -1.24
N LEU A 321 5.93 -6.13 -1.23
CA LEU A 321 5.31 -5.25 -2.23
C LEU A 321 5.81 -3.80 -2.06
N VAL A 322 6.71 -3.38 -2.94
CA VAL A 322 7.31 -2.03 -2.93
C VAL A 322 6.59 -1.04 -3.85
N GLY A 323 5.66 -1.52 -4.67
CA GLY A 323 4.84 -0.70 -5.57
C GLY A 323 3.83 -1.51 -6.36
N THR A 324 3.03 -0.79 -7.14
CA THR A 324 2.25 -1.31 -8.27
C THR A 324 2.60 -0.51 -9.52
N GLY A 325 2.02 -0.87 -10.65
CA GLY A 325 1.96 0.01 -11.80
C GLY A 325 0.75 -0.30 -12.68
N ILE A 326 0.45 0.63 -13.58
CA ILE A 326 -0.48 0.44 -14.69
C ILE A 326 0.31 0.42 -15.99
N GLN A 327 -0.02 -0.46 -16.93
CA GLN A 327 0.55 -0.51 -18.28
C GLN A 327 -0.56 -0.79 -19.30
N VAL A 328 -0.60 0.00 -20.38
CA VAL A 328 -1.51 -0.16 -21.52
C VAL A 328 -0.77 0.01 -22.85
N PHE A 329 -1.36 -0.53 -23.91
CA PHE A 329 -0.84 -0.42 -25.28
C PHE A 329 -1.62 0.64 -26.05
N GLY A 330 -0.89 1.57 -26.66
CA GLY A 330 -1.46 2.77 -27.26
C GLY A 330 -0.55 3.98 -27.10
N LYS A 331 -1.05 5.15 -27.50
CA LYS A 331 -0.32 6.43 -27.42
C LYS A 331 -1.03 7.40 -26.48
N LEU A 332 -0.23 8.19 -25.79
CA LEU A 332 -0.64 9.38 -25.05
C LEU A 332 0.46 10.43 -25.27
N PRO A 333 0.15 11.69 -25.61
CA PRO A 333 1.16 12.74 -25.68
C PRO A 333 1.81 13.01 -24.30
N PRO A 334 2.97 13.67 -24.25
CA PRO A 334 3.45 14.31 -23.03
C PRO A 334 2.44 15.32 -22.51
N SER A 335 2.32 15.45 -21.19
CA SER A 335 1.37 16.34 -20.54
C SER A 335 2.07 17.44 -19.73
N GLU A 336 1.53 18.66 -19.81
CA GLU A 336 2.08 19.87 -19.18
C GLU A 336 1.20 20.34 -18.01
N PRO A 337 1.76 20.92 -16.92
CA PRO A 337 3.18 21.16 -16.65
C PRO A 337 3.89 19.95 -16.00
N ARG A 338 3.30 18.75 -16.10
CA ARG A 338 3.85 17.52 -15.53
C ARG A 338 3.36 16.29 -16.27
N ASP A 339 4.30 15.57 -16.85
CA ASP A 339 4.05 14.30 -17.51
C ASP A 339 4.12 13.15 -16.51
N TRP A 340 2.97 12.55 -16.20
CA TRP A 340 2.87 11.48 -15.20
C TRP A 340 3.18 10.09 -15.78
N PHE A 341 3.28 9.94 -17.10
CA PHE A 341 3.32 8.63 -17.76
C PHE A 341 4.67 8.31 -18.42
N GLU A 342 5.17 7.10 -18.19
CA GLU A 342 6.24 6.47 -18.94
C GLU A 342 5.75 6.03 -20.33
N ARG A 343 6.57 6.26 -21.36
CA ARG A 343 6.39 5.70 -22.71
C ARG A 343 7.60 4.83 -23.06
N PRO A 344 7.73 3.62 -22.48
CA PRO A 344 8.90 2.78 -22.65
C PRO A 344 8.98 2.20 -24.08
N PRO A 345 10.19 2.05 -24.65
CA PRO A 345 10.35 1.47 -25.98
C PRO A 345 9.99 -0.03 -25.98
N ALA A 346 9.51 -0.56 -27.10
CA ALA A 346 9.02 -1.94 -27.22
C ALA A 346 9.99 -3.02 -26.69
N ARG A 347 11.31 -2.81 -26.87
CA ARG A 347 12.36 -3.70 -26.35
C ARG A 347 12.38 -3.75 -24.81
N ALA A 348 12.04 -2.67 -24.12
CA ALA A 348 11.92 -2.68 -22.66
C ALA A 348 10.75 -3.58 -22.22
N ALA A 349 9.61 -3.57 -22.92
CA ALA A 349 8.52 -4.51 -22.64
C ALA A 349 8.96 -5.98 -22.82
N GLN A 350 9.67 -6.31 -23.90
CA GLN A 350 10.25 -7.65 -24.12
C GLN A 350 11.21 -8.08 -22.99
N ILE A 351 11.93 -7.15 -22.38
CA ILE A 351 12.85 -7.42 -21.28
C ILE A 351 12.11 -7.52 -19.93
N THR A 352 11.10 -6.69 -19.68
CA THR A 352 10.35 -6.66 -18.41
C THR A 352 9.37 -7.83 -18.29
N ILE A 353 8.65 -8.19 -19.36
CA ILE A 353 7.65 -9.27 -19.40
C ILE A 353 8.07 -10.40 -20.36
N PRO A 354 9.12 -11.18 -20.03
CA PRO A 354 9.75 -12.16 -20.94
C PRO A 354 8.93 -13.44 -21.18
N PHE A 355 7.79 -13.59 -20.49
CA PHE A 355 6.78 -14.63 -20.69
C PHE A 355 5.43 -14.05 -21.14
N ALA A 356 5.44 -12.88 -21.77
CA ALA A 356 4.25 -12.36 -22.45
C ALA A 356 3.95 -13.18 -23.73
N PRO A 357 2.68 -13.26 -24.15
CA PRO A 357 2.32 -13.81 -25.45
C PRO A 357 2.81 -12.88 -26.58
N PRO A 358 3.22 -13.42 -27.75
CA PRO A 358 3.93 -12.63 -28.78
C PRO A 358 3.23 -11.34 -29.23
N CYS A 359 1.90 -11.35 -29.33
CA CYS A 359 1.14 -10.18 -29.75
C CYS A 359 1.27 -8.98 -28.79
N LEU A 360 1.61 -9.15 -27.50
CA LEU A 360 1.92 -8.00 -26.63
C LEU A 360 3.24 -7.33 -27.00
N HIS A 361 4.22 -8.08 -27.51
CA HIS A 361 5.48 -7.51 -28.00
C HIS A 361 5.29 -6.80 -29.35
N GLU A 362 4.40 -7.32 -30.20
CA GLU A 362 3.99 -6.67 -31.44
C GLU A 362 3.22 -5.38 -31.15
N TRP A 363 2.23 -5.42 -30.24
CA TRP A 363 1.49 -4.23 -29.79
C TRP A 363 2.39 -3.16 -29.17
N ALA A 364 3.41 -3.56 -28.39
CA ALA A 364 4.41 -2.63 -27.86
C ALA A 364 5.17 -1.87 -28.96
N ALA A 365 5.40 -2.51 -30.11
CA ALA A 365 6.10 -1.92 -31.25
C ALA A 365 5.17 -1.15 -32.20
N SER A 366 3.96 -1.65 -32.46
CA SER A 366 3.01 -1.07 -33.43
C SER A 366 2.18 0.08 -32.85
N TYR A 367 1.81 0.00 -31.57
CA TYR A 367 0.90 0.95 -30.93
C TYR A 367 1.58 1.81 -29.86
N GLY A 368 2.74 1.38 -29.36
CA GLY A 368 3.41 1.98 -28.22
C GLY A 368 2.90 1.44 -26.89
N VAL A 369 3.55 1.89 -25.82
CA VAL A 369 3.21 1.54 -24.43
C VAL A 369 3.06 2.84 -23.65
N VAL A 370 2.03 2.92 -22.82
CA VAL A 370 1.86 3.96 -21.79
C VAL A 370 1.84 3.25 -20.44
N SER A 371 2.71 3.64 -19.53
CA SER A 371 2.88 3.02 -18.22
C SER A 371 2.95 4.08 -17.11
N MET A 372 2.63 3.71 -15.88
CA MET A 372 2.92 4.54 -14.70
C MET A 372 3.13 3.64 -13.49
N HIS A 373 4.32 3.73 -12.88
CA HIS A 373 4.63 3.03 -11.64
C HIS A 373 4.24 3.87 -10.41
N VAL A 374 3.65 3.23 -9.40
CA VAL A 374 3.29 3.83 -8.10
C VAL A 374 4.04 3.07 -7.00
N TYR A 375 5.10 3.68 -6.47
CA TYR A 375 5.90 3.12 -5.38
C TYR A 375 5.33 3.48 -4.02
N TYR A 376 5.38 2.54 -3.07
CA TYR A 376 5.05 2.77 -1.66
C TYR A 376 6.30 3.03 -0.80
N VAL A 377 7.48 2.90 -1.41
CA VAL A 377 8.78 3.07 -0.74
C VAL A 377 9.39 4.46 -0.93
N GLU A 378 10.16 4.92 0.06
CA GLU A 378 10.75 6.25 0.05
C GLU A 378 11.79 6.44 -1.08
N ALA A 379 12.65 5.44 -1.30
CA ALA A 379 13.79 5.51 -2.21
C ALA A 379 13.76 4.39 -3.27
N PRO A 380 12.78 4.37 -4.19
CA PRO A 380 12.63 3.32 -5.20
C PRO A 380 13.84 3.22 -6.16
N TRP A 381 14.58 4.31 -6.36
CA TRP A 381 15.85 4.31 -7.09
C TRP A 381 16.99 3.52 -6.39
N ARG A 382 16.79 3.05 -5.15
CA ARG A 382 17.70 2.11 -4.46
C ARG A 382 17.32 0.65 -4.65
N ILE A 383 16.19 0.32 -5.27
CA ILE A 383 15.76 -1.07 -5.50
C ILE A 383 16.78 -1.77 -6.41
N ARG A 384 17.30 -2.91 -5.94
CA ARG A 384 18.29 -3.75 -6.65
C ARG A 384 17.67 -5.07 -7.08
N CYS A 385 18.32 -5.72 -8.04
CA CYS A 385 17.96 -7.05 -8.52
C CYS A 385 19.13 -8.01 -8.32
N SER A 386 18.83 -9.14 -7.68
CA SER A 386 19.76 -10.22 -7.34
C SER A 386 19.68 -11.38 -8.36
N PRO A 387 20.64 -12.31 -8.36
CA PRO A 387 20.49 -13.59 -9.06
C PRO A 387 19.27 -14.35 -8.51
N GLY A 388 18.33 -14.72 -9.39
CA GLY A 388 17.05 -15.38 -9.03
C GLY A 388 15.83 -14.45 -9.05
N ASP A 389 16.01 -13.13 -8.96
CA ASP A 389 14.90 -12.17 -8.92
C ASP A 389 14.18 -12.04 -10.28
N SER A 390 14.88 -12.34 -11.37
CA SER A 390 14.37 -12.31 -12.75
C SER A 390 13.94 -13.70 -13.21
N ALA A 391 12.67 -13.88 -13.59
CA ALA A 391 12.16 -15.19 -14.03
C ALA A 391 12.79 -15.70 -15.34
N LYS A 392 13.25 -14.80 -16.22
CA LYS A 392 14.07 -15.15 -17.41
C LYS A 392 15.11 -14.05 -17.66
N PRO A 393 16.29 -14.12 -17.00
CA PRO A 393 17.33 -13.09 -17.07
C PRO A 393 17.65 -12.63 -18.49
N ALA A 394 17.44 -11.35 -18.77
CA ALA A 394 17.78 -10.77 -20.07
C ALA A 394 19.30 -10.92 -20.37
N PRO A 395 19.69 -11.08 -21.66
CA PRO A 395 21.09 -11.19 -22.05
C PRO A 395 21.97 -10.05 -21.52
N ILE A 396 23.27 -10.34 -21.36
CA ILE A 396 24.24 -9.35 -20.85
C ILE A 396 24.25 -8.09 -21.73
N LEU A 397 24.11 -8.23 -23.05
CA LEU A 397 24.05 -7.08 -23.97
C LEU A 397 22.77 -6.26 -23.80
N ASP A 398 21.60 -6.88 -23.60
CA ASP A 398 20.35 -6.16 -23.31
C ASP A 398 20.41 -5.41 -21.98
N ARG A 399 20.99 -6.05 -20.95
CA ARG A 399 21.26 -5.42 -19.65
C ARG A 399 22.23 -4.24 -19.78
N LEU A 400 23.27 -4.38 -20.59
CA LEU A 400 24.23 -3.31 -20.89
C LEU A 400 23.59 -2.19 -21.71
N LEU A 401 22.70 -2.49 -22.65
CA LEU A 401 21.99 -1.49 -23.45
C LEU A 401 20.98 -0.68 -22.62
N MET A 402 20.20 -1.33 -21.76
CA MET A 402 19.33 -0.62 -20.80
C MET A 402 20.14 0.29 -19.87
N ASN A 403 21.23 -0.23 -19.30
CA ASN A 403 22.14 0.53 -18.44
C ASN A 403 22.98 1.56 -19.23
N GLY A 404 23.10 1.44 -20.55
CA GLY A 404 23.89 2.32 -21.42
C GLY A 404 23.08 3.49 -21.97
N GLN A 405 21.86 3.24 -22.46
CA GLN A 405 20.90 4.29 -22.82
C GLN A 405 20.68 5.25 -21.64
N ARG A 406 20.62 4.70 -20.42
CA ARG A 406 20.57 5.40 -19.14
C ARG A 406 21.70 6.44 -18.94
N TYR A 407 22.93 6.16 -19.38
CA TYR A 407 24.04 7.12 -19.32
C TYR A 407 24.00 8.11 -20.49
N VAL A 408 23.66 7.64 -21.70
CA VAL A 408 23.57 8.50 -22.89
C VAL A 408 22.49 9.57 -22.73
N SER A 409 21.31 9.24 -22.18
CA SER A 409 20.26 10.24 -21.95
C SER A 409 20.71 11.30 -20.96
N GLN A 410 21.31 10.91 -19.82
CA GLN A 410 21.84 11.86 -18.84
C GLN A 410 22.86 12.83 -19.47
N VAL A 411 23.82 12.32 -20.24
CA VAL A 411 24.83 13.17 -20.91
C VAL A 411 24.17 14.10 -21.93
N MET A 412 23.14 13.65 -22.65
CA MET A 412 22.39 14.49 -23.60
C MET A 412 21.55 15.57 -22.90
N ASP A 413 20.97 15.27 -21.73
CA ASP A 413 20.20 16.24 -20.93
C ASP A 413 21.12 17.29 -20.28
N GLU A 414 22.28 16.87 -19.74
CA GLU A 414 23.32 17.77 -19.25
C GLU A 414 23.86 18.68 -20.37
N LEU A 415 24.15 18.12 -21.55
CA LEU A 415 24.55 18.90 -22.74
C LEU A 415 23.44 19.87 -23.19
N LYS A 416 22.18 19.44 -23.21
CA LYS A 416 21.05 20.30 -23.59
C LYS A 416 20.96 21.51 -22.65
N ASN A 417 21.02 21.28 -21.34
CA ASN A 417 20.99 22.33 -20.33
C ASN A 417 22.19 23.29 -20.42
N LEU A 418 23.37 22.81 -20.85
CA LEU A 418 24.55 23.65 -21.12
C LEU A 418 24.44 24.51 -22.38
N PHE A 419 23.57 24.15 -23.34
CA PHE A 419 23.40 24.86 -24.61
C PHE A 419 22.04 25.57 -24.77
N SER A 420 21.16 25.52 -23.76
CA SER A 420 19.88 26.23 -23.72
C SER A 420 19.81 27.35 -22.68
N GLY A 421 20.96 27.86 -22.23
CA GLY A 421 21.11 28.97 -21.28
C GLY A 421 21.67 30.23 -21.92
#